data_AF-A0A9D1DXY2-F1
#
_entry.id   AF-A0A9D1DXY2-F1
#
_cell.length_a   1.000
_cell.length_b   1.000
_cell.length_c   1.000
_cell.angle_alpha   90.00
_cell.angle_beta   90.00
_cell.angle_gamma   90.00
#
_symmetry.space_group_name_H-M   'P 1'
#
loop_
_entity.id
_entity.type
_entity.pdbx_description
1 polymer ?
#
loop_
_entity_poly.entity_id
_entity_poly.type
_entity_poly.pdbx_seq_one_letter_code
_entity_poly.pdbx_strand_id
1 'polypeptide(L)'
;MDKQTLVRVQQTVEEILSVIDRQAKACGVDYYLFYGSALGAVRHHGFIPWDDDADIVLFRPDFEKLRAYWMAHPVEGYFWQDTRTDPGYNIKITKIRKDNTAFVEPQIKGLEMHHGLFVDIFVLDDYV
;
A
#
# COMPACT_ATOMS: atom_id res chain seq x y z
N MET A 1 -9.19 -3.86 -17.64
CA MET A 1 -8.58 -5.13 -17.17
C MET A 1 -9.63 -6.23 -17.25
N ASP A 2 -9.28 -7.43 -17.70
CA ASP A 2 -10.24 -8.56 -17.68
C ASP A 2 -10.42 -9.12 -16.26
N LYS A 3 -11.49 -9.88 -16.04
CA LYS A 3 -11.86 -10.39 -14.71
C LYS A 3 -10.80 -11.30 -14.09
N GLN A 4 -10.11 -12.12 -14.89
CA GLN A 4 -9.10 -13.03 -14.37
C GLN A 4 -7.86 -12.25 -13.90
N THR A 5 -7.46 -11.25 -14.67
CA THR A 5 -6.37 -10.35 -14.28
C THR A 5 -6.73 -9.56 -13.02
N LEU A 6 -7.96 -9.03 -12.92
CA LEU A 6 -8.41 -8.31 -11.73
C LEU A 6 -8.33 -9.16 -10.45
N VAL A 7 -8.79 -10.41 -10.50
CA VAL A 7 -8.72 -11.32 -9.34
C VAL A 7 -7.26 -11.54 -8.91
N ARG A 8 -6.33 -11.69 -9.85
CA ARG A 8 -4.90 -11.85 -9.53
C ARG A 8 -4.29 -10.59 -8.91
N VAL A 9 -4.75 -9.42 -9.34
CA VAL A 9 -4.38 -8.13 -8.74
C VAL A 9 -4.88 -8.09 -7.30
N GLN A 10 -6.17 -8.33 -7.06
CA GLN A 10 -6.76 -8.34 -5.72
C GLN A 10 -6.05 -9.30 -4.76
N GLN A 11 -5.75 -10.52 -5.21
CA GLN A 11 -4.96 -11.50 -4.44
C GLN A 11 -3.57 -10.97 -4.08
N THR A 12 -2.91 -10.32 -5.03
CA THR A 12 -1.58 -9.76 -4.79
C THR A 12 -1.63 -8.57 -3.81
N VAL A 13 -2.66 -7.73 -3.90
CA VAL A 13 -2.86 -6.61 -2.96
C VAL A 13 -3.18 -7.13 -1.55
N GLU A 14 -3.95 -8.21 -1.42
CA GLU A 14 -4.21 -8.89 -0.14
C GLU A 14 -2.94 -9.48 0.49
N GLU A 15 -2.03 -10.02 -0.33
CA GLU A 15 -0.71 -10.46 0.12
C GLU A 15 0.13 -9.29 0.66
N ILE A 16 0.09 -8.13 -0.01
CA ILE A 16 0.77 -6.90 0.45
C ILE A 16 0.17 -6.45 1.79
N LEU A 17 -1.16 -6.41 1.92
CA LEU A 17 -1.84 -6.08 3.19
C LEU A 17 -1.42 -7.04 4.31
N SER A 18 -1.30 -8.34 4.02
CA SER A 18 -0.86 -9.34 4.98
C SER A 18 0.59 -9.12 5.44
N VAL A 19 1.45 -8.56 4.58
CA VAL A 19 2.83 -8.21 4.95
C VAL A 19 2.86 -6.96 5.83
N ILE A 20 2.06 -5.94 5.48
CA ILE A 20 1.89 -4.74 6.29
C ILE A 20 1.38 -5.11 7.68
N ASP A 21 0.34 -5.95 7.76
CA ASP A 21 -0.22 -6.43 9.03
C ASP A 21 0.82 -7.07 9.94
N ARG A 22 1.68 -7.92 9.40
CA ARG A 22 2.77 -8.54 10.18
C ARG A 22 3.76 -7.50 10.72
N GLN A 23 4.15 -6.52 9.90
CA GLN A 23 5.08 -5.47 10.30
C GLN A 23 4.47 -4.51 11.32
N ALA A 24 3.20 -4.12 11.12
CA ALA A 24 2.43 -3.29 12.04
C ALA A 24 2.29 -3.98 13.40
N LYS A 25 1.89 -5.26 13.44
CA LYS A 25 1.82 -6.06 14.68
C LYS A 25 3.18 -6.19 15.36
N ALA A 26 4.25 -6.45 14.60
CA ALA A 26 5.59 -6.62 15.16
C ALA A 26 6.13 -5.34 15.83
N CYS A 27 5.73 -4.17 15.35
CA CYS A 27 6.09 -2.89 15.97
C CYS A 27 5.02 -2.33 16.91
N GLY A 28 3.87 -2.99 17.06
CA GLY A 28 2.76 -2.53 17.91
C GLY A 28 2.15 -1.22 17.40
N VAL A 29 1.79 -1.21 16.11
CA VAL A 29 1.09 -0.13 15.43
C VAL A 29 -0.25 -0.66 14.93
N ASP A 30 -1.31 0.10 15.15
CA ASP A 30 -2.61 -0.13 14.53
C ASP A 30 -2.72 0.66 13.23
N TYR A 31 -3.41 0.08 12.25
CA TYR A 31 -3.81 0.75 11.02
C TYR A 31 -5.25 0.39 10.70
N TYR A 32 -5.89 1.19 9.85
CA TYR A 32 -7.29 0.99 9.48
C TYR A 32 -7.41 0.90 7.96
N LEU A 33 -8.28 0.03 7.46
CA LEU A 33 -8.69 0.11 6.05
C LEU A 33 -9.35 1.47 5.81
N PHE A 34 -9.15 2.04 4.62
CA PHE A 34 -9.62 3.37 4.28
C PHE A 34 -10.46 3.37 3.01
N TYR A 35 -11.26 4.41 2.81
CA TYR A 35 -12.13 4.62 1.64
C TYR A 35 -12.85 3.36 1.11
N GLY A 36 -12.59 2.98 -0.16
CA GLY A 36 -13.22 1.87 -0.86
C GLY A 36 -12.91 0.54 -0.21
N SER A 37 -11.68 0.37 0.32
CA SER A 37 -11.26 -0.84 1.02
C SER A 37 -12.06 -1.09 2.30
N ALA A 38 -12.31 -0.03 3.09
CA ALA A 38 -13.15 -0.13 4.28
C ALA A 38 -14.60 -0.52 3.93
N LEU A 39 -15.17 0.10 2.89
CA LEU A 39 -16.51 -0.23 2.42
C LEU A 39 -16.60 -1.65 1.87
N GLY A 40 -15.60 -2.09 1.10
CA GLY A 40 -15.49 -3.45 0.56
C GLY A 40 -15.52 -4.49 1.67
N ALA A 41 -14.67 -4.32 2.68
CA ALA A 41 -14.56 -5.25 3.80
C ALA A 41 -15.90 -5.46 4.52
N VAL A 42 -16.68 -4.39 4.73
CA VAL A 42 -17.98 -4.49 5.41
C VAL A 42 -19.09 -5.01 4.49
N ARG A 43 -19.18 -4.47 3.26
CA ARG A 43 -20.32 -4.73 2.36
C ARG A 43 -20.19 -6.02 1.56
N HIS A 44 -18.98 -6.35 1.13
CA HIS A 44 -18.68 -7.49 0.24
C HIS A 44 -17.85 -8.57 0.93
N HIS A 45 -17.46 -8.37 2.19
CA HIS A 45 -16.58 -9.27 2.94
C HIS A 45 -15.23 -9.53 2.24
N GLY A 46 -14.73 -8.50 1.56
CA GLY A 46 -13.52 -8.55 0.74
C GLY A 46 -13.44 -7.31 -0.16
N PHE A 47 -12.72 -7.41 -1.28
CA PHE A 47 -12.68 -6.33 -2.26
C PHE A 47 -14.06 -6.00 -2.84
N ILE A 48 -14.26 -4.73 -3.20
CA ILE A 48 -15.35 -4.38 -4.11
C ILE A 48 -15.06 -5.10 -5.45
N PRO A 49 -16.04 -5.74 -6.11
CA PRO A 49 -15.78 -6.61 -7.26
C PRO A 49 -15.09 -5.96 -8.47
N TRP A 50 -15.01 -4.64 -8.51
CA TRP A 50 -14.38 -3.86 -9.58
C TRP A 50 -13.19 -3.00 -9.12
N ASP A 51 -12.84 -3.02 -7.83
CA ASP A 51 -11.64 -2.34 -7.29
C ASP A 51 -10.38 -3.16 -7.57
N ASP A 52 -9.30 -2.48 -7.90
CA ASP A 52 -7.97 -3.05 -8.14
C ASP A 52 -6.88 -2.57 -7.16
N ASP A 53 -7.22 -1.73 -6.19
CA ASP A 53 -6.31 -1.19 -5.19
C ASP A 53 -6.83 -1.39 -3.75
N ALA A 54 -5.96 -1.11 -2.78
CA ALA A 54 -6.35 -1.00 -1.39
C ALA A 54 -5.65 0.16 -0.69
N ASP A 55 -6.41 0.81 0.18
CA ASP A 55 -5.99 1.95 0.97
C ASP A 55 -6.00 1.59 2.45
N ILE A 56 -4.94 1.98 3.15
CA ILE A 56 -4.89 1.99 4.59
C ILE A 56 -4.59 3.39 5.10
N VAL A 57 -4.94 3.63 6.36
CA VAL A 57 -4.68 4.89 7.03
C VAL A 57 -4.10 4.66 8.42
N LEU A 58 -3.13 5.49 8.78
CA LEU A 58 -2.52 5.54 10.10
C LEU A 58 -2.53 6.98 10.62
N PHE A 59 -2.48 7.16 11.94
CA PHE A 59 -2.15 8.45 12.52
C PHE A 59 -0.65 8.75 12.33
N ARG A 60 -0.28 10.03 12.28
CA ARG A 60 1.12 10.46 12.10
C ARG A 60 2.14 9.74 12.99
N PRO A 61 1.94 9.61 14.33
CA PRO A 61 2.92 8.94 15.18
C PRO A 61 3.11 7.46 14.81
N ASP A 62 2.02 6.78 14.46
CA ASP A 62 2.02 5.37 14.08
C ASP A 62 2.65 5.13 12.71
N PHE A 63 2.38 6.03 11.75
CA PHE A 63 3.05 6.02 10.46
C PHE A 63 4.57 6.14 10.60
N GLU A 64 5.06 7.10 11.39
CA GLU A 64 6.51 7.29 11.58
C GLU A 64 7.14 6.07 12.27
N LYS A 65 6.43 5.47 13.23
CA LYS A 65 6.86 4.26 13.92
C LYS A 65 6.95 3.06 12.97
N LEU A 66 5.91 2.84 12.15
CA LEU A 66 5.89 1.78 11.15
C LEU A 66 7.00 1.99 10.10
N ARG A 67 7.18 3.23 9.62
CA ARG A 67 8.24 3.58 8.67
C ARG A 67 9.63 3.28 9.25
N ALA A 68 9.90 3.73 10.47
CA ALA A 68 11.18 3.49 11.13
C ALA A 68 11.43 1.99 11.31
N TYR A 69 10.40 1.23 11.71
CA TYR A 69 10.50 -0.21 11.84
C TYR A 69 10.80 -0.91 10.51
N TRP A 70 10.09 -0.55 9.44
CA TRP A 70 10.28 -1.12 8.10
C TRP A 70 11.69 -0.84 7.55
N MET A 71 12.22 0.38 7.74
CA MET A 71 13.58 0.72 7.31
C MET A 71 14.64 -0.11 8.06
N ALA A 72 14.40 -0.44 9.33
CA ALA A 72 15.29 -1.28 10.12
C ALA A 72 15.11 -2.79 9.83
N HIS A 73 13.93 -3.20 9.36
CA HIS A 73 13.55 -4.59 9.11
C HIS A 73 12.93 -4.73 7.71
N PRO A 74 13.72 -4.50 6.64
CA PRO A 74 13.19 -4.59 5.28
C PRO A 74 12.65 -6.00 5.00
N VAL A 75 11.56 -6.07 4.24
CA VAL A 75 10.93 -7.32 3.85
C VAL A 75 11.34 -7.67 2.42
N GLU A 76 11.96 -8.83 2.23
CA GLU A 76 12.36 -9.32 0.90
C GLU A 76 11.14 -9.40 -0.04
N GLY A 77 11.28 -8.85 -1.25
CA GLY A 77 10.22 -8.82 -2.26
C GLY A 77 9.23 -7.67 -2.10
N TYR A 78 9.44 -6.76 -1.13
CA TYR A 78 8.59 -5.59 -0.92
C TYR A 78 9.42 -4.32 -0.76
N PHE A 79 8.91 -3.22 -1.29
CA PHE A 79 9.58 -1.94 -1.31
C PHE A 79 8.70 -0.84 -0.69
N TRP A 80 9.24 -0.14 0.31
CA TRP A 80 8.63 1.06 0.85
C TRP A 80 8.92 2.22 -0.10
N GLN A 81 7.92 2.71 -0.81
CA GLN A 81 8.03 3.80 -1.77
C GLN A 81 7.49 5.10 -1.16
N ASP A 82 8.38 6.05 -0.93
CA ASP A 82 8.09 7.46 -0.68
C ASP A 82 9.08 8.33 -1.47
N THR A 83 8.94 9.65 -1.41
CA THR A 83 9.83 10.60 -2.11
C THR A 83 11.30 10.54 -1.65
N ARG A 84 11.60 9.84 -0.54
CA ARG A 84 12.95 9.70 0.03
C ARG A 84 13.59 8.38 -0.38
N THR A 85 12.81 7.32 -0.54
CA THR A 85 13.30 5.99 -0.95
C THR A 85 13.30 5.80 -2.47
N ASP A 86 12.48 6.56 -3.20
CA ASP A 86 12.37 6.48 -4.65
C ASP A 86 12.37 7.89 -5.28
N PRO A 87 13.54 8.44 -5.67
CA PRO A 87 13.64 9.82 -6.15
C PRO A 87 12.85 10.14 -7.43
N GLY A 88 12.47 9.12 -8.23
CA GLY A 88 11.60 9.32 -9.39
C GLY A 88 10.11 9.38 -9.03
N TYR A 89 9.75 8.96 -7.80
CA TYR A 89 8.40 8.98 -7.28
C TYR A 89 8.08 10.32 -6.59
N ASN A 90 7.34 11.18 -7.29
CA ASN A 90 6.98 12.53 -6.81
C ASN A 90 5.55 12.66 -6.28
N ILE A 91 4.92 11.54 -5.90
CA ILE A 91 3.56 11.51 -5.34
C ILE A 91 3.64 11.57 -3.81
N LYS A 92 2.71 12.29 -3.17
CA LYS A 92 2.71 12.51 -1.71
C LYS A 92 2.18 11.32 -0.88
N ILE A 93 1.69 10.28 -1.53
CA ILE A 93 1.14 9.09 -0.87
C ILE A 93 2.24 8.04 -0.79
N THR A 94 2.49 7.50 0.40
CA THR A 94 3.43 6.40 0.57
C THR A 94 2.81 5.11 0.07
N LYS A 95 3.60 4.25 -0.58
CA LYS A 95 3.15 2.95 -1.11
C LYS A 95 4.04 1.83 -0.58
N ILE A 96 3.45 0.69 -0.27
CA ILE A 96 4.21 -0.56 -0.21
C ILE A 96 4.03 -1.27 -1.54
N ARG A 97 5.12 -1.42 -2.28
CA ARG A 97 5.16 -2.05 -3.59
C ARG A 97 5.62 -3.50 -3.45
N LYS A 98 5.10 -4.40 -4.29
CA LYS A 98 5.60 -5.77 -4.42
C LYS A 98 6.55 -5.88 -5.61
N ASP A 99 7.73 -6.42 -5.37
CA ASP A 99 8.74 -6.66 -6.41
C ASP A 99 8.26 -7.71 -7.42
N ASN A 100 8.85 -7.69 -8.62
CA ASN A 100 8.52 -8.60 -9.71
C ASN A 100 7.04 -8.57 -10.14
N THR A 101 6.35 -7.45 -9.89
CA THR A 101 5.01 -7.15 -10.39
C THR A 101 5.02 -5.80 -11.10
N ALA A 102 3.96 -5.47 -11.85
CA ALA A 102 3.84 -4.17 -12.51
C ALA A 102 2.38 -3.73 -12.61
N PHE A 103 2.12 -2.49 -12.21
CA PHE A 103 0.90 -1.71 -12.41
C PHE A 103 1.31 -0.32 -12.89
N VAL A 104 1.48 -0.20 -14.20
CA VAL A 104 2.04 1.01 -14.83
C VAL A 104 0.92 1.95 -15.22
N GLU A 105 0.75 3.02 -14.46
CA GLU A 105 -0.23 4.06 -14.77
C GLU A 105 0.25 4.95 -15.94
N PRO A 106 -0.60 5.26 -16.93
CA PRO A 106 -0.20 6.01 -18.12
C PRO A 106 0.50 7.33 -17.85
N GLN A 107 0.12 8.03 -16.79
CA GLN A 107 0.58 9.36 -16.41
C GLN A 107 2.04 9.36 -15.91
N ILE A 108 2.50 8.24 -15.36
CA ILE A 108 3.81 8.10 -14.69
C ILE A 108 4.70 7.04 -15.36
N LYS A 109 4.25 6.42 -16.45
CA LYS A 109 4.96 5.36 -17.17
C LYS A 109 6.42 5.70 -17.55
N GLY A 110 6.72 6.98 -17.80
CA GLY A 110 8.06 7.45 -18.18
C GLY A 110 8.97 7.80 -17.00
N LEU A 111 8.50 7.66 -15.76
CA LEU A 111 9.29 7.97 -14.57
C LEU A 111 10.10 6.74 -14.15
N GLU A 112 11.38 6.98 -13.86
CA GLU A 112 12.31 6.01 -13.27
C GLU A 112 11.97 5.83 -11.79
N MET A 113 10.98 4.99 -11.51
CA MET A 113 10.46 4.67 -10.17
C MET A 113 9.99 3.22 -10.11
N HIS A 114 9.69 2.72 -8.91
CA HIS A 114 9.08 1.41 -8.74
C HIS A 114 7.60 1.41 -9.20
N HIS A 115 7.26 0.53 -10.12
CA HIS A 115 5.92 0.42 -10.74
C HIS A 115 5.16 -0.83 -10.30
N GLY A 116 5.58 -1.53 -9.24
CA GLY A 116 4.91 -2.75 -8.76
C GLY A 116 3.48 -2.53 -8.30
N LEU A 117 2.71 -3.61 -8.14
CA LEU A 117 1.43 -3.58 -7.43
C LEU A 117 1.63 -3.07 -6.00
N PHE A 118 0.63 -2.41 -5.45
CA PHE A 118 0.79 -1.64 -4.22
C PHE A 118 -0.42 -1.64 -3.30
N VAL A 119 -0.17 -1.23 -2.06
CA VAL A 119 -1.16 -0.71 -1.11
C VAL A 119 -0.79 0.73 -0.78
N ASP A 120 -1.79 1.62 -0.78
CA ASP A 120 -1.63 3.03 -0.43
C ASP A 120 -1.67 3.22 1.09
N ILE A 121 -0.70 3.97 1.60
CA ILE A 121 -0.61 4.35 3.01
C ILE A 121 -0.90 5.84 3.14
N PHE A 122 -2.13 6.14 3.54
CA PHE A 122 -2.56 7.47 3.94
C PHE A 122 -2.13 7.75 5.36
N VAL A 123 -1.95 9.04 5.66
CA VAL A 123 -1.68 9.48 7.02
C VAL A 123 -2.66 10.56 7.42
N LEU A 124 -3.28 10.36 8.57
CA LEU A 124 -4.09 11.36 9.24
C LEU A 124 -3.17 12.14 10.17
N ASP A 125 -2.93 13.39 9.80
CA ASP A 125 -2.35 14.38 10.68
C ASP A 125 -3.47 14.99 11.55
N ASP A 126 -3.13 15.37 12.77
CA ASP A 126 -4.08 16.03 13.66
C ASP A 126 -4.58 17.34 13.05
N TYR A 127 -5.87 17.59 13.18
CA TYR A 127 -6.41 18.94 12.95
C TYR A 127 -6.00 19.81 14.14
N VAL A 128 -5.06 20.72 13.92
CA VAL A 128 -4.76 21.82 14.85
C VAL A 128 -5.70 22.99 14.57
#